data_AF-A0A9D5TG55-F1
#
_entry.id   AF-A0A9D5TG55-F1
#
_cell.length_a   1.000
_cell.length_b   1.000
_cell.length_c   1.000
_cell.angle_alpha   90.00
_cell.angle_beta   90.00
_cell.angle_gamma   90.00
#
_symmetry.space_group_name_H-M   'P 1'
#
loop_
_entity.id
_entity.type
_entity.pdbx_description
1 polymer ?
#
loop_
_entity_poly.entity_id
_entity_poly.type
_entity_poly.pdbx_seq_one_letter_code
_entity_poly.pdbx_strand_id
1 'polypeptide(L)'
;MKKNNIFPLLVIGTLAAMLVLSVGITQARFRENLKETVPFRPEEAETLILQEKTAWETVGNTSTLSFAVENTGDVRENGRVYMLASQGIQSGEKLTVTLTQAQQVYTAAAEPIPEGSTLYKSFGEGWIYRFFDGQGQELTWPVEANGQLTYQLSVKSNASIGYDSLIRVIAEKVTQ
;
A
#
# COMPACT_ATOMS: atom_id res chain seq x y z
N MET A 1 3.85 60.95 12.81
CA MET A 1 3.06 59.96 12.03
C MET A 1 3.98 58.80 11.66
N LYS A 2 3.78 57.60 12.24
CA LYS A 2 4.51 56.37 11.86
C LYS A 2 3.86 55.80 10.60
N LYS A 3 4.61 55.72 9.49
CA LYS A 3 4.19 54.99 8.29
C LYS A 3 4.47 53.50 8.53
N ASN A 4 3.40 52.69 8.63
CA ASN A 4 3.51 51.25 8.71
C ASN A 4 3.95 50.70 7.33
N ASN A 5 5.14 50.14 7.27
CA ASN A 5 5.67 49.45 6.09
C ASN A 5 5.03 48.06 5.99
N ILE A 6 3.88 47.98 5.29
CA ILE A 6 3.11 46.74 5.06
C ILE A 6 3.69 45.94 3.87
N PHE A 7 4.55 46.55 3.05
CA PHE A 7 5.14 45.95 1.86
C PHE A 7 5.97 44.66 2.08
N PRO A 8 6.86 44.53 3.10
CA PRO A 8 7.68 43.33 3.23
C PRO A 8 6.88 42.09 3.67
N LEU A 9 5.76 42.27 4.39
CA LEU A 9 4.88 41.16 4.81
C LEU A 9 4.13 40.53 3.64
N LEU A 10 3.77 41.33 2.63
CA LEU A 10 3.06 40.86 1.45
C LEU A 10 3.97 40.01 0.53
N VAL A 11 5.23 40.41 0.39
CA VAL A 11 6.22 39.66 -0.41
C VAL A 11 6.54 38.29 0.22
N ILE A 12 6.70 38.23 1.54
CA ILE A 12 6.95 36.98 2.28
C ILE A 12 5.75 36.03 2.19
N GLY A 13 4.53 36.55 2.35
CA GLY A 13 3.31 35.75 2.21
C GLY A 13 3.14 35.14 0.82
N THR A 14 3.53 35.87 -0.23
CA THR A 14 3.42 35.40 -1.62
C THR A 14 4.46 34.30 -1.93
N LEU A 15 5.68 34.44 -1.41
CA LEU A 15 6.73 33.42 -1.53
C LEU A 15 6.35 32.12 -0.81
N ALA A 16 5.79 32.20 0.40
CA ALA A 16 5.33 31.03 1.13
C ALA A 16 4.21 30.29 0.40
N ALA A 17 3.25 31.02 -0.21
CA ALA A 17 2.17 30.42 -0.98
C ALA A 17 2.68 29.70 -2.26
N MET A 18 3.66 30.26 -2.97
CA MET A 18 4.27 29.60 -4.13
C MET A 18 5.01 28.31 -3.75
N LEU A 19 5.68 28.31 -2.60
CA LEU A 19 6.39 27.13 -2.09
C LEU A 19 5.40 26.00 -1.74
N VAL A 20 4.30 26.30 -1.06
CA VAL A 20 3.24 25.33 -0.76
C VAL A 20 2.59 24.78 -2.03
N LEU A 21 2.33 25.64 -3.03
CA LEU A 21 1.79 25.20 -4.32
C LEU A 21 2.77 24.30 -5.09
N SER A 22 4.07 24.61 -5.07
CA SER A 22 5.08 23.77 -5.73
C SER A 22 5.24 22.38 -5.09
N VAL A 23 5.14 22.28 -3.77
CA VAL A 23 5.14 20.99 -3.06
C VAL A 23 3.86 20.20 -3.36
N GLY A 24 2.69 20.86 -3.38
CA GLY A 24 1.42 20.24 -3.73
C GLY A 24 1.36 19.71 -5.17
N ILE A 25 1.89 20.47 -6.14
CA ILE A 25 1.97 20.06 -7.56
C ILE A 25 2.95 18.88 -7.73
N THR A 26 4.03 18.84 -6.94
CA THR A 26 5.00 17.74 -7.00
C THR A 26 4.39 16.44 -6.45
N GLN A 27 3.64 16.48 -5.34
CA GLN A 27 2.90 15.31 -4.85
C GLN A 27 1.76 14.86 -5.80
N ALA A 28 1.07 15.79 -6.45
CA ALA A 28 0.03 15.46 -7.43
C ALA A 28 0.63 14.82 -8.71
N ARG A 29 1.73 15.35 -9.23
CA ARG A 29 2.46 14.76 -10.37
C ARG A 29 3.10 13.42 -10.02
N PHE A 30 3.53 13.23 -8.78
CA PHE A 30 4.01 11.94 -8.30
C PHE A 30 2.89 10.88 -8.34
N ARG A 31 1.65 11.24 -7.99
CA ARG A 31 0.48 10.35 -8.13
C ARG A 31 0.12 10.04 -9.59
N GLU A 32 0.38 10.96 -10.52
CA GLU A 32 0.10 10.73 -11.95
C GLU A 32 1.21 9.91 -12.65
N ASN A 33 2.46 10.05 -12.23
CA ASN A 33 3.60 9.32 -12.84
C ASN A 33 3.78 7.89 -12.31
N LEU A 34 3.06 7.49 -11.26
CA LEU A 34 2.94 6.08 -10.85
C LEU A 34 2.09 5.23 -11.83
N LYS A 35 1.59 5.83 -12.92
CA LYS A 35 0.91 5.11 -14.02
C LYS A 35 1.86 4.34 -14.94
N GLU A 36 3.08 4.03 -14.52
CA GLU A 36 3.79 2.90 -15.12
C GLU A 36 3.10 1.63 -14.61
N THR A 37 2.08 1.20 -15.34
CA THR A 37 1.42 -0.08 -15.14
C THR A 37 2.41 -1.19 -15.45
N VAL A 38 3.28 -1.50 -14.49
CA VAL A 38 4.05 -2.73 -14.49
C VAL A 38 3.02 -3.86 -14.51
N PRO A 39 2.97 -4.69 -15.57
CA PRO A 39 2.03 -5.78 -15.64
C PRO A 39 2.25 -6.68 -14.43
N PHE A 40 1.23 -6.80 -13.58
CA PHE A 40 1.24 -7.67 -12.42
C PHE A 40 1.41 -9.13 -12.89
N ARG A 41 2.63 -9.65 -12.77
CA ARG A 41 2.97 -11.06 -12.95
C ARG A 41 3.45 -11.58 -11.61
N PRO A 42 2.54 -12.02 -10.72
CA PRO A 42 2.94 -12.63 -9.47
C PRO A 42 3.61 -13.96 -9.83
N GLU A 43 4.92 -14.03 -9.66
CA GLU A 43 5.55 -15.33 -9.47
C GLU A 43 5.44 -15.60 -7.97
N GLU A 44 4.65 -16.61 -7.59
CA GLU A 44 4.56 -16.98 -6.17
C GLU A 44 5.94 -17.38 -5.70
N ALA A 45 6.32 -16.86 -4.53
CA ALA A 45 7.58 -17.21 -3.92
C ALA A 45 7.58 -18.70 -3.58
N GLU A 46 8.54 -19.47 -4.11
CA GLU A 46 8.69 -20.87 -3.70
C GLU A 46 9.08 -20.99 -2.21
N THR A 47 9.79 -19.99 -1.70
CA THR A 47 10.44 -19.97 -0.38
C THR A 47 9.81 -18.98 0.61
N LEU A 48 9.03 -17.99 0.16
CA LEU A 48 8.31 -17.07 1.07
C LEU A 48 6.88 -17.53 1.29
N ILE A 49 6.60 -17.99 2.51
CA ILE A 49 5.29 -18.51 2.89
C ILE A 49 4.55 -17.48 3.73
N LEU A 50 3.30 -17.19 3.36
CA LEU A 50 2.38 -16.43 4.21
C LEU A 50 1.72 -17.35 5.24
N GLN A 51 1.80 -16.97 6.51
CA GLN A 51 1.16 -17.65 7.62
C GLN A 51 0.20 -16.71 8.33
N GLU A 52 -1.09 -16.98 8.28
CA GLU A 52 -2.07 -16.27 9.10
C GLU A 52 -1.86 -16.64 10.58
N LYS A 53 -1.75 -15.62 11.44
CA LYS A 53 -1.58 -15.80 12.89
C LYS A 53 -2.91 -15.71 13.64
N THR A 54 -3.85 -14.94 13.11
CA THR A 54 -5.18 -14.73 13.70
C THR A 54 -6.26 -14.86 12.63
N ALA A 55 -7.50 -15.09 13.05
CA ALA A 55 -8.63 -14.77 12.19
C ALA A 55 -8.77 -13.26 12.02
N TRP A 56 -9.61 -12.82 11.08
CA TRP A 56 -10.03 -11.43 11.01
C TRP A 56 -10.77 -11.02 12.27
N GLU A 57 -10.31 -9.97 12.93
CA GLU A 57 -10.99 -9.34 14.05
C GLU A 57 -11.65 -8.05 13.57
N THR A 58 -12.91 -7.80 13.93
CA THR A 58 -13.64 -6.61 13.49
C THR A 58 -14.12 -5.82 14.69
N VAL A 59 -13.73 -4.55 14.76
CA VAL A 59 -14.16 -3.60 15.80
C VAL A 59 -14.71 -2.36 15.11
N GLY A 60 -16.03 -2.16 15.22
CA GLY A 60 -16.72 -1.08 14.53
C GLY A 60 -16.60 -1.24 13.01
N ASN A 61 -15.90 -0.29 12.37
CA ASN A 61 -15.73 -0.23 10.92
C ASN A 61 -14.30 -0.57 10.45
N THR A 62 -13.51 -1.17 11.35
CA THR A 62 -12.13 -1.57 11.11
C THR A 62 -12.00 -3.06 11.34
N SER A 63 -11.43 -3.76 10.37
CA SER A 63 -11.05 -5.16 10.50
C SER A 63 -9.55 -5.32 10.43
N THR A 64 -9.01 -6.20 11.25
CA THR A 64 -7.58 -6.44 11.40
C THR A 64 -7.24 -7.91 11.20
N LEU A 65 -6.10 -8.17 10.58
CA LEU A 65 -5.54 -9.51 10.38
C LEU A 65 -4.06 -9.48 10.69
N SER A 66 -3.62 -10.34 11.63
CA SER A 66 -2.20 -10.55 11.89
C SER A 66 -1.70 -11.75 11.11
N PHE A 67 -0.58 -11.58 10.41
CA PHE A 67 0.05 -12.63 9.64
C PHE A 67 1.57 -12.51 9.69
N ALA A 68 2.27 -13.53 9.24
CA ALA A 68 3.71 -13.51 9.06
C ALA A 68 4.10 -13.94 7.65
N VAL A 69 5.27 -13.47 7.24
CA VAL A 69 5.98 -13.94 6.07
C VAL A 69 7.23 -14.65 6.57
N GLU A 70 7.31 -15.95 6.31
CA GLU A 70 8.45 -16.79 6.64
C GLU A 70 9.23 -17.12 5.38
N ASN A 71 10.56 -17.00 5.45
CA ASN A 71 11.45 -17.47 4.40
C ASN A 71 11.96 -18.86 4.79
N THR A 72 11.48 -19.89 4.12
CA THR A 72 11.90 -21.29 4.32
C THR A 72 13.15 -21.66 3.52
N GLY A 73 13.69 -20.72 2.74
CA GLY A 73 14.92 -20.88 2.00
C GLY A 73 16.18 -20.62 2.82
N ASP A 74 17.30 -21.07 2.28
CA ASP A 74 18.64 -20.92 2.87
C ASP A 74 19.33 -19.58 2.53
N VAL A 75 18.67 -18.74 1.75
CA VAL A 75 19.17 -17.43 1.34
C VAL A 75 18.18 -16.33 1.69
N ARG A 76 18.71 -15.12 1.94
CA ARG A 76 17.89 -13.93 2.14
C ARG A 76 17.15 -13.57 0.85
N GLU A 77 15.88 -13.24 0.97
CA GLU A 77 15.03 -12.80 -0.14
C GLU A 77 14.31 -11.48 0.18
N ASN A 78 13.88 -10.76 -0.85
CA ASN A 78 13.00 -9.61 -0.67
C ASN A 78 11.56 -10.04 -0.95
N GLY A 79 10.67 -9.84 0.02
CA GLY A 79 9.24 -10.08 -0.12
C GLY A 79 8.46 -8.78 -0.34
N ARG A 80 7.42 -8.85 -1.16
CA ARG A 80 6.35 -7.86 -1.26
C ARG A 80 5.03 -8.47 -0.83
N VAL A 81 4.20 -7.68 -0.17
CA VAL A 81 2.85 -8.10 0.26
C VAL A 81 1.81 -7.27 -0.47
N TYR A 82 0.75 -7.94 -0.92
CA TYR A 82 -0.38 -7.34 -1.60
C TYR A 82 -1.67 -7.84 -0.97
N MET A 83 -2.68 -6.97 -0.91
CA MET A 83 -4.03 -7.38 -0.58
C MET A 83 -4.88 -7.28 -1.84
N LEU A 84 -5.59 -8.35 -2.17
CA LEU A 84 -6.63 -8.36 -3.19
C LEU A 84 -7.98 -8.21 -2.50
N ALA A 85 -8.82 -7.34 -3.03
CA ALA A 85 -10.19 -7.19 -2.54
C ALA A 85 -11.15 -6.99 -3.72
N SER A 86 -11.99 -7.99 -3.98
CA SER A 86 -12.96 -7.98 -5.09
C SER A 86 -14.41 -8.07 -4.61
N GLN A 87 -14.66 -8.75 -3.48
CA GLN A 87 -16.03 -8.99 -3.01
C GLN A 87 -16.53 -7.87 -2.09
N GLY A 88 -17.75 -7.40 -2.32
CA GLY A 88 -18.44 -6.43 -1.45
C GLY A 88 -17.96 -4.98 -1.57
N ILE A 89 -17.03 -4.69 -2.49
CA ILE A 89 -16.58 -3.33 -2.79
C ILE A 89 -17.25 -2.89 -4.09
N GLN A 90 -18.11 -1.88 -4.05
CA GLN A 90 -18.70 -1.33 -5.26
C GLN A 90 -17.65 -0.61 -6.10
N SER A 91 -17.81 -0.62 -7.41
CA SER A 91 -16.95 0.14 -8.33
C SER A 91 -16.94 1.62 -7.94
N GLY A 92 -15.79 2.11 -7.46
CA GLY A 92 -15.59 3.48 -6.97
C GLY A 92 -15.36 3.62 -5.46
N GLU A 93 -15.71 2.60 -4.66
CA GLU A 93 -15.37 2.57 -3.23
C GLU A 93 -13.94 2.07 -3.04
N LYS A 94 -13.07 2.91 -2.47
CA LYS A 94 -11.70 2.52 -2.10
C LYS A 94 -11.65 2.31 -0.59
N LEU A 95 -11.10 1.18 -0.19
CA LEU A 95 -10.84 0.92 1.22
C LEU A 95 -9.63 1.73 1.67
N THR A 96 -9.65 2.14 2.94
CA THR A 96 -8.41 2.60 3.58
C THR A 96 -7.72 1.39 4.16
N VAL A 97 -6.63 0.98 3.53
CA VAL A 97 -5.85 -0.20 3.93
C VAL A 97 -4.48 0.26 4.41
N THR A 98 -4.10 -0.19 5.60
CA THR A 98 -2.79 0.07 6.18
C THR A 98 -2.12 -1.23 6.61
N LEU A 99 -0.81 -1.31 6.44
CA LEU A 99 0.02 -2.39 6.93
C LEU A 99 0.92 -1.87 8.04
N THR A 100 0.92 -2.54 9.17
CA THR A 100 1.80 -2.23 10.30
C THR A 100 2.85 -3.32 10.43
N GLN A 101 4.12 -2.93 10.51
CA GLN A 101 5.24 -3.80 10.84
C GLN A 101 6.02 -3.18 11.99
N ALA A 102 6.14 -3.91 13.10
CA ALA A 102 6.69 -3.40 14.35
C ALA A 102 5.98 -2.12 14.82
N GLN A 103 6.49 -0.94 14.46
CA GLN A 103 5.93 0.38 14.83
C GLN A 103 5.74 1.30 13.61
N GLN A 104 6.03 0.81 12.41
CA GLN A 104 5.89 1.57 11.17
C GLN A 104 4.54 1.23 10.53
N VAL A 105 3.83 2.29 10.13
CA VAL A 105 2.53 2.19 9.47
C VAL A 105 2.68 2.63 8.02
N TYR A 106 2.27 1.75 7.12
CA TYR A 106 2.34 1.95 5.68
C TYR A 106 0.93 2.04 5.12
N THR A 107 0.68 2.99 4.23
CA THR A 107 -0.63 3.15 3.59
C THR A 107 -0.60 2.51 2.21
N ALA A 108 -1.65 1.79 1.87
CA ALA A 108 -1.77 1.21 0.54
C ALA A 108 -2.24 2.22 -0.51
N ALA A 109 -1.75 2.09 -1.73
CA ALA A 109 -2.42 2.63 -2.91
C ALA A 109 -3.30 1.54 -3.54
N ALA A 110 -4.53 1.93 -3.91
CA ALA A 110 -5.48 1.04 -4.56
C ALA A 110 -5.43 1.20 -6.08
N GLU A 111 -5.21 0.09 -6.78
CA GLU A 111 -5.25 -0.03 -8.23
C GLU A 111 -6.39 -0.97 -8.64
N PRO A 112 -7.17 -0.65 -9.68
CA PRO A 112 -8.20 -1.57 -10.15
C PRO A 112 -7.56 -2.83 -10.71
N ILE A 113 -8.17 -3.99 -10.47
CA ILE A 113 -7.76 -5.24 -11.13
C ILE A 113 -7.94 -5.05 -12.65
N PRO A 114 -6.88 -5.20 -13.47
CA PRO A 114 -6.99 -4.94 -14.91
C PRO A 114 -7.95 -5.92 -15.60
N GLU A 115 -8.89 -5.40 -16.36
CA GLU A 115 -9.85 -6.20 -17.13
C GLU A 115 -9.10 -7.19 -18.06
N GLY A 116 -9.56 -8.43 -18.10
CA GLY A 116 -8.96 -9.50 -18.91
C GLY A 116 -7.69 -10.13 -18.33
N SER A 117 -7.13 -9.62 -17.23
CA SER A 117 -6.02 -10.25 -16.51
C SER A 117 -6.42 -11.61 -15.91
N THR A 118 -5.43 -12.45 -15.57
CA THR A 118 -5.70 -13.72 -14.87
C THR A 118 -6.43 -13.47 -13.54
N LEU A 119 -6.03 -12.44 -12.79
CA LEU A 119 -6.72 -12.03 -11.57
C LEU A 119 -8.18 -11.67 -11.83
N TYR A 120 -8.45 -10.87 -12.87
CA TYR A 120 -9.83 -10.49 -13.22
C TYR A 120 -10.69 -11.69 -13.56
N LYS A 121 -10.15 -12.68 -14.27
CA LYS A 121 -10.88 -13.91 -14.61
C LYS A 121 -11.20 -14.77 -13.37
N SER A 122 -10.32 -14.74 -12.37
CA SER A 122 -10.51 -15.50 -11.13
C SER A 122 -11.39 -14.79 -10.10
N PHE A 123 -11.29 -13.47 -10.00
CA PHE A 123 -11.86 -12.69 -8.90
C PHE A 123 -12.89 -11.63 -9.33
N GLY A 124 -13.00 -11.35 -10.63
CA GLY A 124 -13.84 -10.28 -11.17
C GLY A 124 -13.25 -8.88 -10.97
N GLU A 125 -14.13 -7.88 -11.01
CA GLU A 125 -13.81 -6.51 -10.66
C GLU A 125 -13.35 -6.40 -9.19
N GLY A 126 -12.40 -5.50 -8.93
CA GLY A 126 -11.87 -5.32 -7.59
C GLY A 126 -10.64 -4.41 -7.56
N TRP A 127 -9.94 -4.44 -6.44
CA TRP A 127 -8.77 -3.61 -6.18
C TRP A 127 -7.58 -4.44 -5.71
N ILE A 128 -6.40 -4.07 -6.19
CA ILE A 128 -5.09 -4.48 -5.70
C ILE A 128 -4.58 -3.36 -4.80
N TYR A 129 -4.25 -3.69 -3.56
CA TYR A 129 -3.67 -2.76 -2.59
C TYR A 129 -2.17 -3.06 -2.46
N ARG A 130 -1.36 -2.10 -2.91
CA ARG A 130 0.11 -2.13 -2.83
C ARG A 130 0.59 -1.15 -1.77
N PHE A 131 1.60 -1.49 -0.99
CA PHE A 131 2.08 -0.65 0.10
C PHE A 131 3.32 0.13 -0.31
N PHE A 132 3.39 1.40 0.10
CA PHE A 132 4.49 2.30 -0.23
C PHE A 132 5.08 2.93 1.02
N ASP A 133 6.37 3.27 0.96
CA ASP A 133 7.04 4.04 2.01
C ASP A 133 6.68 5.54 1.94
N GLY A 134 7.24 6.33 2.86
CA GLY A 134 7.04 7.79 2.89
C GLY A 134 7.67 8.55 1.71
N GLN A 135 8.51 7.88 0.91
CA GLN A 135 9.12 8.42 -0.31
C GLN A 135 8.35 8.00 -1.57
N GLY A 136 7.33 7.15 -1.41
CA GLY A 136 6.51 6.63 -2.50
C GLY A 136 7.14 5.48 -3.28
N GLN A 137 8.15 4.81 -2.71
CA GLN A 137 8.67 3.56 -3.23
C GLN A 137 7.81 2.40 -2.73
N GLU A 138 7.53 1.44 -3.62
CA GLU A 138 6.79 0.24 -3.24
C GLU A 138 7.61 -0.59 -2.25
N LEU A 139 6.96 -1.06 -1.19
CA LEU A 139 7.64 -1.70 -0.08
C LEU A 139 8.10 -3.10 -0.44
N THR A 140 9.41 -3.29 -0.33
CA THR A 140 10.07 -4.59 -0.28
C THR A 140 10.70 -4.76 1.08
N TRP A 141 10.48 -5.90 1.72
CA TRP A 141 11.15 -6.22 2.98
C TRP A 141 12.15 -7.35 2.79
N PRO A 142 13.37 -7.20 3.30
CA PRO A 142 14.29 -8.32 3.36
C PRO A 142 13.84 -9.31 4.42
N VAL A 143 13.63 -10.55 4.01
CA VAL A 143 13.39 -11.69 4.89
C VAL A 143 14.66 -12.54 4.89
N GLU A 144 15.37 -12.53 6.02
CA GLU A 144 16.58 -13.33 6.20
C GLU A 144 16.29 -14.83 6.01
N ALA A 145 17.31 -15.62 5.67
CA ALA A 145 17.20 -17.07 5.52
C ALA A 145 16.66 -17.70 6.81
N ASN A 146 15.67 -18.60 6.71
CA ASN A 146 14.96 -19.18 7.86
C ASN A 146 14.36 -18.13 8.82
N GLY A 147 14.16 -16.90 8.33
CA GLY A 147 13.68 -15.76 9.08
C GLY A 147 12.17 -15.55 8.94
N GLN A 148 11.60 -14.77 9.85
CA GLN A 148 10.18 -14.43 9.81
C GLN A 148 9.96 -12.95 10.10
N LEU A 149 9.07 -12.33 9.33
CA LEU A 149 8.54 -10.99 9.59
C LEU A 149 7.05 -11.08 9.92
N THR A 150 6.62 -10.34 10.94
CA THR A 150 5.20 -10.29 11.35
C THR A 150 4.61 -8.94 10.98
N TYR A 151 3.37 -8.98 10.49
CA TYR A 151 2.61 -7.84 10.02
C TYR A 151 1.21 -7.85 10.61
N GLN A 152 0.62 -6.67 10.70
CA GLN A 152 -0.80 -6.47 10.96
C GLN A 152 -1.40 -5.66 9.83
N LEU A 153 -2.36 -6.24 9.11
CA LEU A 153 -3.17 -5.54 8.13
C LEU A 153 -4.39 -4.95 8.82
N SER A 154 -4.70 -3.70 8.53
CA SER A 154 -5.91 -3.03 8.99
C SER A 154 -6.68 -2.48 7.79
N VAL A 155 -7.96 -2.81 7.72
CA VAL A 155 -8.88 -2.41 6.66
C VAL A 155 -10.01 -1.62 7.28
N LYS A 156 -10.14 -0.36 6.89
CA LYS A 156 -11.27 0.49 7.30
C LYS A 156 -12.26 0.60 6.15
N SER A 157 -13.51 0.23 6.43
CA SER A 157 -14.61 0.18 5.48
C SER A 157 -15.88 0.72 6.10
N ASN A 158 -16.70 1.42 5.32
CA ASN A 158 -18.05 1.80 5.75
C ASN A 158 -19.11 0.75 5.40
N ALA A 159 -18.73 -0.29 4.66
CA ALA A 159 -19.56 -1.43 4.30
C ALA A 159 -19.14 -2.68 5.08
N SER A 160 -20.10 -3.55 5.38
CA SER A 160 -19.82 -4.90 5.89
C SER A 160 -19.18 -5.72 4.76
N ILE A 161 -17.86 -5.88 4.80
CA ILE A 161 -17.13 -6.63 3.78
C ILE A 161 -17.21 -8.12 4.14
N GLY A 162 -17.78 -8.92 3.23
CA GLY A 162 -17.52 -10.36 3.20
C GLY A 162 -16.10 -10.57 2.70
N TYR A 163 -15.20 -11.01 3.56
CA TYR A 163 -13.79 -11.16 3.24
C TYR A 163 -13.57 -12.42 2.39
N ASP A 164 -13.75 -12.34 1.08
CA ASP A 164 -12.99 -13.15 0.10
C ASP A 164 -11.64 -12.48 -0.23
N SER A 165 -11.21 -11.52 0.60
CA SER A 165 -9.98 -10.75 0.42
C SER A 165 -8.76 -11.61 0.70
N LEU A 166 -8.16 -12.10 -0.36
CA LEU A 166 -6.93 -12.88 -0.31
C LEU A 166 -5.74 -11.95 -0.10
N ILE A 167 -4.98 -12.17 0.97
CA ILE A 167 -3.62 -11.63 1.07
C ILE A 167 -2.72 -12.53 0.23
N ARG A 168 -1.81 -11.90 -0.51
CA ARG A 168 -0.78 -12.57 -1.30
C ARG A 168 0.58 -12.01 -0.93
N VAL A 169 1.57 -12.90 -0.90
CA VAL A 169 2.99 -12.53 -0.79
C VAL A 169 3.65 -12.95 -2.09
N ILE A 170 4.46 -12.06 -2.63
CA ILE A 170 5.23 -12.29 -3.84
C ILE A 170 6.70 -12.13 -3.43
N ALA A 171 7.54 -13.11 -3.78
CA ALA A 171 8.97 -12.93 -3.67
C ALA A 171 9.43 -12.12 -4.86
N GLU A 172 10.27 -11.14 -4.59
CA GLU A 172 11.06 -10.52 -5.62
C GLU A 172 12.46 -11.06 -5.60
N LYS A 173 12.85 -11.63 -6.74
CA LYS A 173 14.23 -11.93 -7.00
C LYS A 173 15.00 -10.61 -7.06
N VAL A 174 15.78 -10.34 -6.02
CA VAL A 174 16.72 -9.21 -6.01
C VAL A 174 17.78 -9.50 -7.06
N THR A 175 17.62 -8.93 -8.24
CA THR A 175 18.69 -9.00 -9.25
C THR A 175 19.68 -7.91 -8.85
N GLN A 176 20.84 -8.32 -8.31
CA GLN A 176 21.97 -7.42 -8.06
C GLN A 176 22.62 -6.99 -9.37
#